data_AF-A0A0N8PV52-F1
#
_entry.id   AF-A0A0N8PV52-F1
#
_cell.length_a   1.000
_cell.length_b   1.000
_cell.length_c   1.000
_cell.angle_alpha   90.00
_cell.angle_beta   90.00
_cell.angle_gamma   90.00
#
_symmetry.space_group_name_H-M   'P 1'
#
loop_
_entity.id
_entity.type
_entity.pdbx_description
1 polymer ?
#
loop_
_entity_poly.entity_id
_entity_poly.type
_entity_poly.pdbx_seq_one_letter_code
_entity_poly.pdbx_strand_id
1 'polypeptide(L)'
;MNATENLQLHLTEYSEKFIELARKYDRTIHPSSELEKIINDYSNFITNERNKKAWEQLEQQEPGGLQQLVEAVRKNSALCVAIMEKYRALKLLDGQAGITDYFKNIEACIEQEFGSFQVTSESKVLLVGSGSFPMTPLLIAKRTGAEVVGIDIDDEAIELGSRVVGALGKGLKIRLENAFVENLDFTKDATHIIFSSTVENKYDLLDQLHTLTNEHVIVAMRYGDRLKSLFNYPRREVDGRKWKTVETILRPDHVFDIALYTKA
;
A
#
# COMPACT_ATOMS: atom_id res chain seq x y z
N MET A 1 -12.84 12.49 29.65
CA MET A 1 -13.10 11.69 28.43
C MET A 1 -12.70 10.26 28.71
N ASN A 2 -13.56 9.31 28.37
CA ASN A 2 -13.20 7.89 28.39
C ASN A 2 -12.28 7.56 27.19
N ALA A 3 -11.69 6.36 27.16
CA ALA A 3 -10.72 5.98 26.12
C ALA A 3 -11.31 5.98 24.70
N THR A 4 -12.62 5.77 24.57
CA THR A 4 -13.35 5.71 23.30
C THR A 4 -13.65 7.10 22.73
N GLU A 5 -14.11 8.04 23.55
CA GLU A 5 -14.26 9.47 23.20
C GLU A 5 -12.92 10.08 22.76
N ASN A 6 -11.84 9.73 23.45
CA ASN A 6 -10.50 10.19 23.11
C ASN A 6 -10.03 9.66 21.75
N LEU A 7 -10.42 8.42 21.40
CA LEU A 7 -10.09 7.82 20.10
C LEU A 7 -10.80 8.55 18.95
N GLN A 8 -12.10 8.79 19.07
CA GLN A 8 -12.88 9.50 18.04
C GLN A 8 -12.36 10.92 17.82
N LEU A 9 -11.99 11.63 18.88
CA LEU A 9 -11.37 12.95 18.79
C LEU A 9 -10.05 12.89 18.00
N HIS A 10 -9.15 11.97 18.35
CA HIS A 10 -7.90 11.79 17.60
C HIS A 10 -8.12 11.47 16.12
N LEU A 11 -9.10 10.62 15.78
CA LEU A 11 -9.42 10.31 14.39
C LEU A 11 -9.91 11.54 13.62
N THR A 12 -10.71 12.38 14.27
CA THR A 12 -11.17 13.65 13.70
C THR A 12 -10.00 14.58 13.44
N GLU A 13 -9.12 14.76 14.43
CA GLU A 13 -7.90 15.58 14.31
C GLU A 13 -6.96 15.07 13.21
N TYR A 14 -6.78 13.75 13.09
CA TYR A 14 -6.00 13.16 11.99
C TYR A 14 -6.64 13.47 10.64
N SER A 15 -7.96 13.28 10.50
CA SER A 15 -8.69 13.56 9.25
C SER A 15 -8.48 15.01 8.80
N GLU A 16 -8.70 15.95 9.71
CA GLU A 16 -8.57 17.39 9.45
C GLU A 16 -7.14 17.76 9.02
N LYS A 17 -6.14 17.26 9.75
CA LYS A 17 -4.72 17.49 9.41
C LYS A 17 -4.35 16.91 8.07
N PHE A 18 -4.80 15.68 7.75
CA PHE A 18 -4.54 15.09 6.43
C PHE A 18 -5.17 15.92 5.31
N ILE A 19 -6.41 16.40 5.49
CA ILE A 19 -7.08 17.29 4.52
C ILE A 19 -6.28 18.58 4.32
N GLU A 20 -5.86 19.23 5.42
CA GLU A 20 -5.09 20.46 5.37
C GLU A 20 -3.76 20.26 4.63
N LEU A 21 -3.02 19.22 4.99
CA LEU A 21 -1.71 18.93 4.41
C LEU A 21 -1.80 18.51 2.95
N ALA A 22 -2.81 17.73 2.57
CA ALA A 22 -3.04 17.35 1.18
C ALA A 22 -3.27 18.58 0.29
N ARG A 23 -3.97 19.61 0.79
CA ARG A 23 -4.20 20.87 0.06
C ARG A 23 -2.94 21.72 -0.12
N LYS A 24 -1.92 21.52 0.72
CA LYS A 24 -0.63 22.23 0.62
C LYS A 24 0.31 21.61 -0.42
N TYR A 25 -0.05 20.48 -1.03
CA TYR A 25 0.78 19.87 -2.06
C TYR A 25 0.86 20.74 -3.31
N ASP A 26 2.06 21.17 -3.64
CA ASP A 26 2.36 22.13 -4.72
C ASP A 26 3.21 21.54 -5.85
N ARG A 27 3.47 20.23 -5.82
CA ARG A 27 4.33 19.50 -6.76
C ARG A 27 5.81 19.93 -6.77
N THR A 28 6.27 20.58 -5.71
CA THR A 28 7.67 20.97 -5.58
C THR A 28 8.43 20.08 -4.60
N ILE A 29 9.75 20.29 -4.50
CA ILE A 29 10.62 19.59 -3.55
C ILE A 29 10.39 20.03 -2.10
N HIS A 30 9.63 21.10 -1.84
CA HIS A 30 9.43 21.63 -0.49
C HIS A 30 8.70 20.60 0.37
N PRO A 31 9.42 19.87 1.24
CA PRO A 31 8.76 18.85 2.02
C PRO A 31 7.92 19.54 3.07
N SER A 32 6.67 19.10 3.21
CA SER A 32 5.98 19.29 4.46
C SER A 32 6.56 18.30 5.47
N SER A 33 7.57 18.71 6.23
CA SER A 33 8.07 17.94 7.39
C SER A 33 6.92 17.60 8.36
N GLU A 34 5.88 18.42 8.36
CA GLU A 34 4.61 18.18 9.04
C GLU A 34 3.86 16.96 8.47
N LEU A 35 3.82 16.78 7.14
CA LEU A 35 3.26 15.59 6.50
C LEU A 35 4.01 14.31 6.89
N GLU A 36 5.34 14.37 6.96
CA GLU A 36 6.14 13.23 7.38
C GLU A 36 5.86 12.86 8.84
N LYS A 37 5.85 13.88 9.71
CA LYS A 37 5.55 13.72 11.12
C LYS A 37 4.17 13.12 11.34
N ILE A 38 3.13 13.65 10.68
CA ILE A 38 1.77 13.15 10.90
C ILE A 38 1.59 11.71 10.41
N ILE A 39 2.22 11.31 9.29
CA ILE A 39 2.16 9.92 8.80
C ILE A 39 2.88 8.98 9.78
N ASN A 40 4.03 9.39 10.34
CA ASN A 40 4.74 8.64 11.37
C ASN A 40 3.89 8.49 12.64
N ASP A 41 3.36 9.60 13.16
CA ASP A 41 2.51 9.62 14.36
C ASP A 41 1.27 8.75 14.17
N TYR A 42 0.65 8.83 13.00
CA TYR A 42 -0.52 8.04 12.65
C TYR A 42 -0.21 6.55 12.51
N SER A 43 0.93 6.19 11.90
CA SER A 43 1.38 4.79 11.83
C SER A 43 1.61 4.21 13.22
N ASN A 44 2.28 4.97 14.10
CA ASN A 44 2.50 4.60 15.50
C ASN A 44 1.18 4.48 16.27
N PHE A 45 0.21 5.35 15.99
CA PHE A 45 -1.12 5.28 16.58
C PHE A 45 -1.82 3.97 16.22
N ILE A 46 -1.72 3.50 14.98
CA ILE A 46 -2.37 2.28 14.49
C ILE A 46 -1.71 1.00 15.02
N THR A 47 -0.38 1.02 15.17
CA THR A 47 0.35 -0.15 15.70
C THR A 47 0.31 -0.24 17.22
N ASN A 48 -0.16 0.80 17.92
CA ASN A 48 -0.22 0.85 19.37
C ASN A 48 -1.27 -0.10 19.98
N GLU A 49 -0.82 -1.03 20.82
CA GLU A 49 -1.69 -2.01 21.51
C GLU A 49 -2.80 -1.40 22.38
N ARG A 50 -2.57 -0.23 22.99
CA ARG A 50 -3.61 0.45 23.78
C ARG A 50 -4.73 0.97 22.88
N ASN A 51 -4.37 1.51 21.72
CA ASN A 51 -5.34 2.00 20.74
C ASN A 51 -6.12 0.84 20.12
N LYS A 52 -5.48 -0.32 19.88
CA LYS A 52 -6.17 -1.53 19.43
C LYS A 52 -7.27 -1.96 20.40
N LYS A 53 -6.98 -1.96 21.71
CA LYS A 53 -7.99 -2.28 22.74
C LYS A 53 -9.11 -1.24 22.83
N ALA A 54 -8.78 0.05 22.74
CA ALA A 54 -9.78 1.12 22.73
C ALA A 54 -10.71 1.02 21.51
N TRP A 55 -10.15 0.66 20.35
CA TRP A 55 -10.89 0.42 19.12
C TRP A 55 -11.88 -0.75 19.26
N GLU A 56 -11.43 -1.88 19.80
CA GLU A 56 -12.29 -3.06 20.02
C GLU A 56 -13.47 -2.74 20.97
N GLN A 57 -13.25 -1.92 21.99
CA GLN A 57 -14.31 -1.45 22.88
C GLN A 57 -15.31 -0.54 22.16
N LEU A 58 -14.80 0.35 21.32
CA LEU A 58 -15.61 1.30 20.55
C LEU A 58 -16.49 0.60 19.51
N GLU A 59 -15.93 -0.38 18.78
CA GLU A 59 -16.70 -1.19 17.82
C GLU A 59 -17.83 -1.98 18.49
N GLN A 60 -17.65 -2.42 19.75
CA GLN A 60 -18.69 -3.11 20.52
C GLN A 60 -19.78 -2.16 21.03
N GLN A 61 -19.42 -0.92 21.40
CA GLN A 61 -20.34 0.06 21.96
C GLN A 61 -21.19 0.74 20.88
N GLU A 62 -20.60 1.08 19.73
CA GLU A 62 -21.27 1.77 18.64
C GLU A 62 -20.98 1.12 17.28
N PRO A 63 -21.56 -0.07 16.99
CA PRO A 63 -21.39 -0.73 15.70
C PRO A 63 -21.83 0.19 14.54
N GLY A 64 -20.90 0.56 13.68
CA GLY A 64 -21.16 1.38 12.49
C GLY A 64 -21.24 2.90 12.72
N GLY A 65 -21.23 3.39 13.97
CA GLY A 65 -21.34 4.83 14.28
C GLY A 65 -20.21 5.70 13.71
N LEU A 66 -19.05 5.08 13.45
CA LEU A 66 -17.84 5.75 12.98
C LEU A 66 -17.52 5.51 11.51
N GLN A 67 -18.38 4.80 10.77
CA GLN A 67 -18.05 4.34 9.42
C GLN A 67 -17.62 5.50 8.50
N GLN A 68 -18.35 6.61 8.52
CA GLN A 68 -18.02 7.79 7.71
C GLN A 68 -16.67 8.41 8.10
N LEU A 69 -16.37 8.48 9.40
CA LEU A 69 -15.10 9.02 9.88
C LEU A 69 -13.93 8.10 9.50
N VAL A 70 -14.11 6.79 9.62
CA VAL A 70 -13.13 5.77 9.23
C VAL A 70 -12.82 5.85 7.75
N GLU A 71 -13.85 5.92 6.91
CA GLU A 71 -13.70 6.05 5.46
C GLU A 71 -12.98 7.36 5.10
N ALA A 72 -13.36 8.48 5.73
CA ALA A 72 -12.72 9.77 5.51
C ALA A 72 -11.23 9.75 5.91
N VAL A 73 -10.91 9.28 7.11
CA VAL A 73 -9.52 9.20 7.59
C VAL A 73 -8.69 8.27 6.72
N ARG A 74 -9.21 7.09 6.33
CA ARG A 74 -8.51 6.15 5.44
C ARG A 74 -8.20 6.80 4.09
N LYS A 75 -9.20 7.43 3.47
CA LYS A 75 -9.04 8.09 2.17
C LYS A 75 -8.02 9.23 2.24
N ASN A 76 -8.12 10.08 3.26
CA ASN A 76 -7.23 11.23 3.41
C ASN A 76 -5.80 10.81 3.76
N SER A 77 -5.62 9.79 4.62
CA SER A 77 -4.29 9.25 4.93
C SER A 77 -3.66 8.58 3.70
N ALA A 78 -4.41 7.81 2.91
CA ALA A 78 -3.93 7.21 1.67
C ALA A 78 -3.45 8.28 0.66
N LEU A 79 -4.20 9.37 0.50
CA LEU A 79 -3.79 10.51 -0.32
C LEU A 79 -2.50 11.15 0.19
N CYS A 80 -2.40 11.36 1.50
CA CYS A 80 -1.21 11.90 2.14
C CYS A 80 0.03 11.00 1.97
N VAL A 81 -0.12 9.68 2.00
CA VAL A 81 0.96 8.73 1.70
C VAL A 81 1.41 8.87 0.24
N ALA A 82 0.48 8.93 -0.71
CA ALA A 82 0.82 9.15 -2.12
C ALA A 82 1.58 10.48 -2.32
N ILE A 83 1.14 11.56 -1.66
CA ILE A 83 1.84 12.86 -1.68
C ILE A 83 3.25 12.75 -1.08
N MET A 84 3.40 12.05 0.05
CA MET A 84 4.70 11.81 0.68
C MET A 84 5.66 11.06 -0.24
N GLU A 85 5.17 10.05 -0.96
CA GLU A 85 5.96 9.36 -1.99
C GLU A 85 6.39 10.32 -3.10
N LYS A 86 5.53 11.27 -3.53
CA LYS A 86 5.87 12.24 -4.58
C LYS A 86 6.97 13.18 -4.12
N TYR A 87 6.89 13.68 -2.88
CA TYR A 87 7.96 14.47 -2.29
C TYR A 87 9.29 13.72 -2.24
N ARG A 88 9.27 12.42 -1.92
CA ARG A 88 10.50 11.61 -1.90
C ARG A 88 11.09 11.42 -3.30
N ALA A 89 10.25 11.17 -4.29
CA ALA A 89 10.68 11.08 -5.67
C ALA A 89 11.34 12.38 -6.13
N LEU A 90 10.68 13.52 -5.89
CA LEU A 90 11.20 14.84 -6.23
C LEU A 90 12.53 15.14 -5.53
N LYS A 91 12.64 14.89 -4.23
CA LYS A 91 13.89 15.05 -3.47
C LYS A 91 15.04 14.20 -4.02
N LEU A 92 14.76 12.93 -4.31
CA LEU A 92 15.77 12.03 -4.89
C LEU A 92 16.26 12.59 -6.23
N LEU A 93 15.33 13.03 -7.09
CA LEU A 93 15.62 13.54 -8.42
C LEU A 93 16.34 14.90 -8.40
N ASP A 94 16.19 15.66 -7.31
CA ASP A 94 16.93 16.89 -7.02
C ASP A 94 18.31 16.62 -6.36
N GLY A 95 18.66 15.37 -6.09
CA GLY A 95 19.93 14.98 -5.46
C GLY A 95 19.94 15.11 -3.93
N GLN A 96 18.81 15.41 -3.30
CA GLN A 96 18.63 15.50 -1.85
C GLN A 96 18.17 14.15 -1.28
N ALA A 97 19.05 13.14 -1.33
CA ALA A 97 18.71 11.80 -0.85
C ALA A 97 18.69 11.74 0.69
N GLY A 98 17.49 11.50 1.26
CA GLY A 98 17.30 11.15 2.68
C GLY A 98 16.27 10.03 2.82
N ILE A 99 16.58 9.01 3.61
CA ILE A 99 15.67 7.91 3.95
C ILE A 99 14.98 8.27 5.28
N THR A 100 13.65 8.25 5.30
CA THR A 100 12.83 8.53 6.50
C THR A 100 12.36 7.23 7.16
N ASP A 101 12.02 7.27 8.44
CA ASP A 101 11.77 6.06 9.25
C ASP A 101 10.48 5.29 8.89
N TYR A 102 9.41 5.96 8.43
CA TYR A 102 8.20 5.28 7.91
C TYR A 102 8.53 4.26 6.82
N PHE A 103 9.41 4.65 5.90
CA PHE A 103 9.76 3.78 4.77
C PHE A 103 10.71 2.67 5.16
N LYS A 104 11.53 2.82 6.20
CA LYS A 104 12.28 1.68 6.77
C LYS A 104 11.34 0.57 7.24
N ASN A 105 10.20 0.94 7.84
CA ASN A 105 9.20 -0.04 8.28
C ASN A 105 8.51 -0.74 7.11
N ILE A 106 8.18 -0.01 6.04
CA ILE A 106 7.59 -0.58 4.82
C ILE A 106 8.61 -1.43 4.04
N GLU A 107 9.86 -0.97 3.95
CA GLU A 107 10.98 -1.71 3.35
C GLU A 107 11.21 -3.02 4.10
N ALA A 108 11.27 -3.00 5.43
CA ALA A 108 11.39 -4.20 6.25
C ALA A 108 10.21 -5.17 6.07
N CYS A 109 8.97 -4.67 5.87
CA CYS A 109 7.85 -5.52 5.50
C CYS A 109 8.12 -6.24 4.18
N ILE A 110 8.41 -5.47 3.12
CA ILE A 110 8.63 -5.98 1.75
C ILE A 110 9.67 -7.09 1.77
N GLU A 111 10.75 -6.93 2.54
CA GLU A 111 11.80 -7.94 2.69
C GLU A 111 11.32 -9.28 3.25
N GLN A 112 10.32 -9.26 4.15
CA GLN A 112 9.74 -10.48 4.72
C GLN A 112 8.62 -11.06 3.85
N GLU A 113 7.99 -10.28 2.96
CA GLU A 113 6.99 -10.77 2.01
C GLU A 113 7.58 -11.84 1.09
N PHE A 114 8.85 -11.68 0.67
CA PHE A 114 9.58 -12.64 -0.17
C PHE A 114 9.73 -14.04 0.42
N GLY A 115 9.69 -14.19 1.74
CA GLY A 115 9.87 -15.49 2.40
C GLY A 115 8.66 -16.42 2.21
N SER A 116 7.45 -15.85 2.24
CA SER A 116 6.19 -16.58 2.02
C SER A 116 5.77 -16.56 0.54
N PHE A 117 6.27 -15.59 -0.24
CA PHE A 117 5.99 -15.38 -1.64
C PHE A 117 7.26 -15.70 -2.44
N GLN A 118 7.43 -16.95 -2.88
CA GLN A 118 8.66 -17.46 -3.51
C GLN A 118 8.94 -16.83 -4.89
N VAL A 119 9.45 -15.59 -4.89
CA VAL A 119 9.85 -14.88 -6.10
C VAL A 119 11.29 -15.25 -6.47
N THR A 120 11.49 -15.71 -7.70
CA THR A 120 12.80 -16.07 -8.26
C THR A 120 13.17 -15.17 -9.45
N SER A 121 14.35 -15.37 -10.04
CA SER A 121 14.78 -14.66 -11.25
C SER A 121 13.89 -14.91 -12.47
N GLU A 122 13.14 -16.00 -12.46
CA GLU A 122 12.21 -16.41 -13.51
C GLU A 122 10.80 -15.83 -13.28
N SER A 123 10.55 -15.23 -12.12
CA SER A 123 9.26 -14.64 -11.81
C SER A 123 8.95 -13.40 -12.66
N LYS A 124 7.68 -13.28 -13.02
CA LYS A 124 7.07 -12.12 -13.66
C LYS A 124 6.07 -11.52 -12.68
N VAL A 125 6.41 -10.38 -12.09
CA VAL A 125 5.66 -9.79 -10.97
C VAL A 125 4.89 -8.56 -11.45
N LEU A 126 3.56 -8.58 -11.30
CA LEU A 126 2.71 -7.42 -11.49
C LEU A 126 2.45 -6.75 -10.13
N LEU A 127 2.71 -5.46 -10.00
CA LEU A 127 2.38 -4.68 -8.81
C LEU A 127 1.26 -3.68 -9.14
N VAL A 128 0.15 -3.78 -8.42
CA VAL A 128 -0.98 -2.84 -8.52
C VAL A 128 -0.87 -1.77 -7.43
N GLY A 129 -0.81 -0.50 -7.83
CA GLY A 129 -0.52 0.63 -6.96
C GLY A 129 0.97 0.77 -6.73
N SER A 130 1.72 1.05 -7.80
CA SER A 130 3.18 1.10 -7.78
C SER A 130 3.76 2.36 -7.12
N GLY A 131 2.98 3.44 -7.04
CA GLY A 131 3.35 4.67 -6.36
C GLY A 131 4.43 5.48 -7.09
N SER A 132 4.61 6.74 -6.68
CA SER A 132 5.61 7.64 -7.25
C SER A 132 7.02 7.34 -6.79
N PHE A 133 7.16 6.57 -5.71
CA PHE A 133 8.44 6.09 -5.18
C PHE A 133 8.41 4.56 -5.07
N PRO A 134 8.60 3.83 -6.20
CA PRO A 134 8.28 2.41 -6.34
C PRO A 134 9.30 1.51 -5.63
N MET A 135 9.25 1.47 -4.30
CA MET A 135 10.17 0.67 -3.49
C MET A 135 9.93 -0.82 -3.65
N THR A 136 8.68 -1.27 -3.69
CA THR A 136 8.37 -2.70 -3.87
C THR A 136 8.96 -3.24 -5.18
N PRO A 137 8.76 -2.61 -6.37
CA PRO A 137 9.39 -3.06 -7.61
C PRO A 137 10.92 -3.05 -7.56
N LEU A 138 11.51 -1.97 -7.03
CA LEU A 138 12.96 -1.84 -6.90
C LEU A 138 13.56 -2.97 -6.04
N LEU A 139 12.97 -3.24 -4.88
CA LEU A 139 13.43 -4.29 -3.96
C LEU A 139 13.27 -5.68 -4.56
N ILE A 140 12.13 -5.97 -5.21
CA ILE A 140 11.87 -7.27 -5.85
C ILE A 140 12.93 -7.53 -6.92
N ALA A 141 13.04 -6.64 -7.91
CA ALA A 141 13.94 -6.84 -9.03
C ALA A 141 15.41 -6.88 -8.58
N LYS A 142 15.80 -6.03 -7.62
CA LYS A 142 17.18 -6.00 -7.09
C LYS A 142 17.57 -7.27 -6.35
N ARG A 143 16.65 -7.86 -5.58
CA ARG A 143 16.95 -9.05 -4.76
C ARG A 143 16.87 -10.35 -5.55
N THR A 144 15.92 -10.44 -6.47
CA THR A 144 15.57 -11.70 -7.12
C THR A 144 16.00 -11.76 -8.58
N GLY A 145 16.20 -10.61 -9.24
CA GLY A 145 16.39 -10.54 -10.69
C GLY A 145 15.10 -10.69 -11.50
N ALA A 146 13.95 -10.79 -10.85
CA ALA A 146 12.63 -10.91 -11.48
C ALA A 146 12.31 -9.72 -12.39
N GLU A 147 11.47 -9.97 -13.39
CA GLU A 147 10.83 -8.91 -14.17
C GLU A 147 9.64 -8.36 -13.39
N VAL A 148 9.57 -7.03 -13.27
CA VAL A 148 8.50 -6.36 -12.52
C VAL A 148 7.82 -5.31 -13.38
N VAL A 149 6.49 -5.39 -13.44
CA VAL A 149 5.62 -4.38 -14.03
C VAL A 149 4.81 -3.74 -12.92
N GLY A 150 5.00 -2.46 -12.68
CA GLY A 150 4.17 -1.68 -11.77
C GLY A 150 3.08 -0.93 -12.54
N ILE A 151 1.87 -0.91 -12.01
CA ILE A 151 0.81 -0.03 -12.52
C ILE A 151 0.30 0.90 -11.44
N ASP A 152 -0.12 2.08 -11.88
CA ASP A 152 -0.76 3.07 -11.04
C ASP A 152 -1.75 3.88 -11.88
N ILE A 153 -2.82 4.35 -11.24
CA ILE A 153 -3.86 5.16 -11.90
C ILE A 153 -3.48 6.64 -11.93
N ASP A 154 -2.53 7.06 -11.09
CA ASP A 154 -2.05 8.43 -11.02
C ASP A 154 -0.89 8.66 -12.00
N ASP A 155 -1.13 9.47 -13.03
CA ASP A 155 -0.13 9.82 -14.05
C ASP A 155 1.15 10.43 -13.44
N GLU A 156 1.01 11.26 -12.41
CA GLU A 156 2.16 11.86 -11.74
C GLU A 156 2.97 10.81 -10.98
N ALA A 157 2.30 9.78 -10.44
CA ALA A 157 2.98 8.65 -9.83
C ALA A 157 3.78 7.84 -10.86
N ILE A 158 3.22 7.58 -12.04
CA ILE A 158 3.93 6.89 -13.12
C ILE A 158 5.11 7.70 -13.63
N GLU A 159 4.95 9.01 -13.84
CA GLU A 159 6.03 9.88 -14.31
C GLU A 159 7.21 9.91 -13.31
N LEU A 160 6.93 10.24 -12.05
CA LEU A 160 7.94 10.31 -11.00
C LEU A 160 8.55 8.94 -10.72
N GLY A 161 7.73 7.89 -10.63
CA GLY A 161 8.18 6.53 -10.41
C GLY A 161 9.13 6.05 -11.49
N SER A 162 8.84 6.36 -12.76
CA SER A 162 9.70 5.97 -13.89
C SER A 162 11.07 6.64 -13.80
N ARG A 163 11.12 7.91 -13.40
CA ARG A 163 12.37 8.64 -13.17
C ARG A 163 13.15 8.08 -11.97
N VAL A 164 12.46 7.72 -10.89
CA VAL A 164 13.06 7.05 -9.72
C VAL A 164 13.67 5.70 -10.12
N VAL A 165 12.94 4.89 -10.91
CA VAL A 165 13.46 3.63 -11.46
C VAL A 165 14.67 3.87 -12.35
N GLY A 166 14.65 4.90 -13.19
CA GLY A 166 15.81 5.29 -14.00
C GLY A 166 17.04 5.64 -13.16
N ALA A 167 16.84 6.29 -12.00
CA ALA A 167 17.92 6.70 -11.11
C ALA A 167 18.47 5.55 -10.24
N LEU A 168 17.58 4.71 -9.67
CA LEU A 168 17.95 3.68 -8.68
C LEU A 168 18.02 2.27 -9.25
N GLY A 169 17.32 2.01 -10.34
CA GLY A 169 17.07 0.68 -10.89
C GLY A 169 17.85 0.36 -12.17
N LYS A 170 18.98 1.04 -12.42
CA LYS A 170 19.77 0.81 -13.63
C LYS A 170 20.16 -0.68 -13.75
N GLY A 171 19.76 -1.32 -14.86
CA GLY A 171 19.99 -2.73 -15.12
C GLY A 171 18.95 -3.68 -14.53
N LEU A 172 17.98 -3.18 -13.76
CA LEU A 172 16.84 -3.97 -13.30
C LEU A 172 15.76 -4.02 -14.38
N LYS A 173 15.01 -5.13 -14.42
CA LYS A 173 13.91 -5.35 -15.36
C LYS A 173 12.62 -4.78 -14.77
N ILE A 174 12.51 -3.45 -14.70
CA ILE A 174 11.34 -2.76 -14.15
C ILE A 174 10.74 -1.86 -15.22
N ARG A 175 9.41 -1.92 -15.38
CA ARG A 175 8.63 -0.93 -16.12
C ARG A 175 7.42 -0.51 -15.31
N LEU A 176 7.00 0.74 -15.48
CA LEU A 176 5.82 1.31 -14.84
C LEU A 176 4.87 1.84 -15.91
N GLU A 177 3.57 1.59 -15.75
CA GLU A 177 2.56 1.95 -16.74
C GLU A 177 1.29 2.48 -16.10
N ASN A 178 0.71 3.54 -16.69
CA ASN A 178 -0.69 3.89 -16.44
C ASN A 178 -1.55 3.03 -17.36
N ALA A 179 -1.93 1.84 -16.88
CA ALA A 179 -2.73 0.89 -17.64
C ALA A 179 -3.61 0.07 -16.71
N PHE A 180 -4.79 -0.29 -17.21
CA PHE A 180 -5.65 -1.25 -16.57
C PHE A 180 -5.16 -2.68 -16.80
N VAL A 181 -5.43 -3.59 -15.87
CA VAL A 181 -4.92 -4.97 -15.87
C VAL A 181 -5.34 -5.76 -17.11
N GLU A 182 -6.50 -5.47 -17.69
CA GLU A 182 -7.00 -6.07 -18.94
C GLU A 182 -6.28 -5.60 -20.20
N ASN A 183 -5.63 -4.44 -20.15
CA ASN A 183 -4.94 -3.85 -21.30
C ASN A 183 -3.42 -4.11 -21.27
N LEU A 184 -2.95 -4.85 -20.27
CA LEU A 184 -1.55 -5.21 -20.08
C LEU A 184 -1.30 -6.61 -20.63
N ASP A 185 -0.54 -6.71 -21.72
CA ASP A 185 -0.07 -8.01 -22.26
C ASP A 185 0.67 -8.85 -21.21
N PHE A 186 1.29 -8.19 -20.23
CA PHE A 186 2.00 -8.83 -19.13
C PHE A 186 1.09 -9.66 -18.21
N THR A 187 -0.18 -9.28 -18.06
CA THR A 187 -1.08 -9.85 -17.05
C THR A 187 -1.26 -11.35 -17.23
N LYS A 188 -1.31 -11.85 -18.48
CA LYS A 188 -1.45 -13.29 -18.73
C LYS A 188 -0.24 -14.09 -18.26
N ASP A 189 0.94 -13.49 -18.39
CA ASP A 189 2.22 -14.13 -18.11
C ASP A 189 2.68 -13.91 -16.65
N ALA A 190 1.99 -13.06 -15.89
CA ALA A 190 2.34 -12.75 -14.51
C ALA A 190 2.27 -14.01 -13.64
N THR A 191 3.40 -14.41 -13.06
CA THR A 191 3.44 -15.53 -12.10
C THR A 191 3.03 -15.08 -10.70
N HIS A 192 3.19 -13.79 -10.43
CA HIS A 192 2.95 -13.18 -9.13
C HIS A 192 2.23 -11.83 -9.31
N ILE A 193 1.24 -11.55 -8.47
CA ILE A 193 0.56 -10.26 -8.40
C ILE A 193 0.60 -9.74 -6.98
N ILE A 194 0.96 -8.48 -6.79
CA ILE A 194 0.97 -7.82 -5.49
C ILE A 194 0.01 -6.64 -5.53
N PHE A 195 -0.93 -6.60 -4.59
CA PHE A 195 -1.78 -5.43 -4.37
C PHE A 195 -1.24 -4.58 -3.23
N SER A 196 -0.97 -3.31 -3.53
CA SER A 196 -0.59 -2.33 -2.53
C SER A 196 -1.73 -2.02 -1.56
N SER A 197 -1.33 -1.56 -0.39
CA SER A 197 -2.14 -1.23 0.79
C SER A 197 -3.34 -0.30 0.53
N THR A 198 -3.12 0.74 -0.27
CA THR A 198 -4.03 1.87 -0.49
C THR A 198 -4.91 1.70 -1.74
N VAL A 199 -4.86 0.54 -2.41
CA VAL A 199 -5.72 0.24 -3.56
C VAL A 199 -7.13 -0.11 -3.07
N GLU A 200 -8.08 0.78 -3.31
CA GLU A 200 -9.46 0.67 -2.83
C GLU A 200 -10.23 -0.48 -3.50
N ASN A 201 -10.13 -0.57 -4.82
CA ASN A 201 -10.85 -1.54 -5.67
C ASN A 201 -10.11 -2.88 -5.85
N LYS A 202 -9.16 -3.22 -4.97
CA LYS A 202 -8.30 -4.42 -5.11
C LYS A 202 -9.06 -5.75 -5.20
N TYR A 203 -10.24 -5.85 -4.58
CA TYR A 203 -11.07 -7.05 -4.66
C TYR A 203 -11.86 -7.17 -5.96
N ASP A 204 -12.28 -6.04 -6.53
CA ASP A 204 -12.92 -6.01 -7.84
C ASP A 204 -11.90 -6.36 -8.92
N LEU A 205 -10.68 -5.84 -8.79
CA LEU A 205 -9.53 -6.20 -9.65
C LEU A 205 -9.14 -7.68 -9.49
N LEU A 206 -9.14 -8.22 -8.26
CA LEU A 206 -8.88 -9.65 -8.04
C LEU A 206 -9.91 -10.52 -8.78
N ASP A 207 -11.19 -10.17 -8.74
CA ASP A 207 -12.24 -10.90 -9.45
C ASP A 207 -11.99 -10.92 -10.97
N GLN A 208 -11.65 -9.76 -11.53
CA GLN A 208 -11.35 -9.59 -12.94
C GLN A 208 -10.11 -10.40 -13.38
N LEU A 209 -9.04 -10.36 -12.58
CA LEU A 209 -7.76 -11.02 -12.87
C LEU A 209 -7.90 -12.53 -13.04
N HIS A 210 -8.92 -13.17 -12.44
CA HIS A 210 -9.10 -14.62 -12.53
C HIS A 210 -9.10 -15.13 -13.98
N THR A 211 -9.72 -14.39 -14.89
CA THR A 211 -9.79 -14.77 -16.32
C THR A 211 -8.61 -14.27 -17.15
N LEU A 212 -7.87 -13.30 -16.63
CA LEU A 212 -6.77 -12.63 -17.35
C LEU A 212 -5.41 -13.27 -17.09
N THR A 213 -5.25 -13.99 -15.99
CA THR A 213 -3.97 -14.57 -15.55
C THR A 213 -3.87 -16.06 -15.85
N ASN A 214 -2.65 -16.58 -15.87
CA ASN A 214 -2.41 -18.03 -15.93
C ASN A 214 -2.92 -18.78 -14.67
N GLU A 215 -2.97 -20.10 -14.77
CA GLU A 215 -3.49 -21.03 -13.76
C GLU A 215 -2.66 -21.11 -12.47
N HIS A 216 -1.38 -20.73 -12.53
CA HIS A 216 -0.45 -20.87 -11.41
C HIS A 216 -0.11 -19.54 -10.74
N VAL A 217 -0.85 -18.48 -11.05
CA VAL A 217 -0.63 -17.16 -10.47
C VAL A 217 -0.82 -17.20 -8.95
N ILE A 218 0.08 -16.53 -8.23
CA ILE A 218 -0.04 -16.28 -6.80
C ILE A 218 -0.29 -14.80 -6.59
N VAL A 219 -1.33 -14.47 -5.82
CA VAL A 219 -1.67 -13.09 -5.51
C VAL A 219 -1.38 -12.80 -4.03
N ALA A 220 -0.51 -11.83 -3.76
CA ALA A 220 -0.31 -11.27 -2.44
C ALA A 220 -1.11 -9.99 -2.29
N MET A 221 -1.98 -9.93 -1.28
CA MET A 221 -2.82 -8.78 -1.03
C MET A 221 -2.52 -8.17 0.33
N ARG A 222 -2.05 -6.92 0.33
CA ARG A 222 -1.94 -6.13 1.56
C ARG A 222 -3.32 -5.67 1.99
N TYR A 223 -3.67 -5.86 3.26
CA TYR A 223 -4.96 -5.45 3.83
C TYR A 223 -4.80 -4.98 5.29
N GLY A 224 -5.84 -4.38 5.87
CA GLY A 224 -5.84 -4.06 7.30
C GLY A 224 -7.21 -4.18 7.92
N ASP A 225 -7.37 -5.12 8.84
CA ASP A 225 -8.60 -5.33 9.59
C ASP A 225 -8.58 -4.57 10.93
N ARG A 226 -9.76 -4.36 11.53
CA ARG A 226 -9.95 -3.63 12.80
C ARG A 226 -9.28 -2.24 12.75
N LEU A 227 -8.46 -1.87 13.73
CA LEU A 227 -7.78 -0.58 13.78
C LEU A 227 -6.87 -0.33 12.55
N LYS A 228 -6.29 -1.37 11.94
CA LYS A 228 -5.50 -1.22 10.70
C LYS A 228 -6.35 -0.76 9.52
N SER A 229 -7.66 -0.97 9.59
CA SER A 229 -8.59 -0.48 8.58
C SER A 229 -8.61 1.03 8.51
N LEU A 230 -8.06 1.76 9.49
CA LEU A 230 -7.92 3.20 9.41
C LEU A 230 -6.86 3.64 8.38
N PHE A 231 -5.94 2.76 7.99
CA PHE A 231 -4.88 3.05 7.01
C PHE A 231 -5.04 2.23 5.73
N ASN A 232 -5.46 0.98 5.87
CA ASN A 232 -5.55 0.01 4.79
C ASN A 232 -7.00 -0.39 4.56
N TYR A 233 -7.34 -0.74 3.32
CA TYR A 233 -8.66 -1.32 3.08
C TYR A 233 -8.74 -2.72 3.71
N PRO A 234 -9.82 -3.03 4.45
CA PRO A 234 -9.99 -4.30 5.15
C PRO A 234 -10.16 -5.45 4.16
N ARG A 235 -10.01 -6.67 4.68
CA ARG A 235 -10.23 -7.87 3.89
C ARG A 235 -11.70 -8.02 3.52
N ARG A 236 -11.96 -8.46 2.28
CA ARG A 236 -13.30 -8.86 1.81
C ARG A 236 -13.34 -10.35 1.54
N GLU A 237 -14.54 -10.91 1.62
CA GLU A 237 -14.80 -12.25 1.10
C GLU A 237 -14.58 -12.26 -0.43
N VAL A 238 -13.99 -13.34 -0.91
CA VAL A 238 -13.72 -13.57 -2.34
C VAL A 238 -14.57 -14.72 -2.83
N ASP A 239 -14.85 -14.76 -4.14
CA ASP A 239 -15.53 -15.92 -4.74
C ASP A 239 -14.65 -17.17 -4.60
N GLY A 240 -15.02 -18.07 -3.69
CA GLY A 240 -14.30 -19.31 -3.41
C GLY A 240 -14.25 -20.29 -4.58
N ARG A 241 -15.04 -20.07 -5.65
CA ARG A 241 -14.96 -20.83 -6.90
C ARG A 241 -13.86 -20.32 -7.83
N LYS A 242 -13.39 -19.09 -7.61
CA LYS A 242 -12.32 -18.45 -8.38
C LYS A 242 -11.01 -18.45 -7.61
N TRP A 243 -11.05 -18.11 -6.32
CA TRP A 243 -9.87 -17.85 -5.52
C TRP A 243 -9.92 -18.59 -4.19
N LYS A 244 -8.81 -19.22 -3.83
CA LYS A 244 -8.59 -19.85 -2.53
C LYS A 244 -7.54 -19.07 -1.75
N THR A 245 -7.82 -18.75 -0.49
CA THR A 245 -6.79 -18.25 0.43
C THR A 245 -5.87 -19.39 0.85
N VAL A 246 -4.58 -19.24 0.57
CA VAL A 246 -3.54 -20.23 0.88
C VAL A 246 -2.92 -19.95 2.25
N GLU A 247 -2.65 -18.68 2.53
CA GLU A 247 -2.00 -18.26 3.76
C GLU A 247 -2.48 -16.86 4.17
N THR A 248 -2.42 -16.58 5.47
CA THR A 248 -2.60 -15.24 6.01
C THR A 248 -1.46 -14.94 6.96
N ILE A 249 -0.75 -13.85 6.70
CA ILE A 249 0.45 -13.45 7.41
C ILE A 249 0.12 -12.22 8.24
N LEU A 250 0.06 -12.41 9.55
CA LEU A 250 -0.19 -11.33 10.50
C LEU A 250 1.10 -10.61 10.88
N ARG A 251 1.00 -9.29 10.97
CA ARG A 251 2.11 -8.35 11.19
C ARG A 251 1.70 -7.33 12.27
N PRO A 252 1.72 -7.71 13.56
CA PRO A 252 1.16 -6.90 14.64
C PRO A 252 1.81 -5.51 14.78
N ASP A 253 3.10 -5.40 14.43
CA ASP A 253 3.90 -4.18 14.52
C ASP A 253 3.87 -3.34 13.23
N HIS A 254 3.06 -3.71 12.25
CA HIS A 254 2.96 -3.03 10.97
C HIS A 254 1.54 -2.59 10.65
N VAL A 255 1.41 -1.62 9.76
CA VAL A 255 0.11 -1.01 9.42
C VAL A 255 -0.78 -1.89 8.55
N PHE A 256 -0.25 -2.98 7.95
CA PHE A 256 -1.01 -3.93 7.14
C PHE A 256 -0.65 -5.39 7.49
N ASP A 257 -1.51 -6.31 7.06
CA ASP A 257 -1.33 -7.76 7.03
C ASP A 257 -1.37 -8.23 5.56
N ILE A 258 -1.04 -9.50 5.29
CA ILE A 258 -0.98 -10.05 3.93
C ILE A 258 -1.84 -11.30 3.82
N ALA A 259 -2.65 -11.39 2.77
CA ALA A 259 -3.36 -12.60 2.39
C ALA A 259 -2.80 -13.10 1.05
N LEU A 260 -2.50 -14.40 0.99
CA LEU A 260 -2.05 -15.06 -0.23
C LEU A 260 -3.22 -15.82 -0.86
N TYR A 261 -3.43 -15.63 -2.15
CA TYR A 261 -4.47 -16.29 -2.93
C TYR A 261 -3.87 -17.04 -4.13
N THR A 262 -4.48 -18.17 -4.46
CA THR A 262 -4.28 -18.89 -5.72
C THR A 262 -5.64 -19.16 -6.36
N LYS A 263 -5.67 -19.51 -7.65
CA LYS A 263 -6.91 -20.01 -8.25
C LYS A 263 -7.42 -21.26 -7.50
N ALA A 264 -8.74 -21.41 -7.46
CA ALA A 264 -9.44 -22.48 -6.75
C ALA A 264 -9.38 -23.84 -7.47
#